data_AF-A0A2R6GB35-F1
#
_entry.id   AF-A0A2R6GB35-F1
#
_cell.length_a   1.000
_cell.length_b   1.000
_cell.length_c   1.000
_cell.angle_alpha   90.00
_cell.angle_beta   90.00
_cell.angle_gamma   90.00
#
_symmetry.space_group_name_H-M   'P 1'
#
loop_
_entity.id
_entity.type
_entity.pdbx_description
1 polymer ?
#
loop_
_entity_poly.entity_id
_entity_poly.type
_entity_poly.pdbx_seq_one_letter_code
_entity_poly.pdbx_strand_id
1 'polypeptide(L)'
;MALDPAEYTVDELRDELEEIDDPSALGEILDAERDGKDRKTAKGAIESRLDDVGGDVSDESEAADEAADSGPRAPSEETLEIEGLDHPTADKRHVRAVEDGVYQDMWVYCETQQGELIDVSREMLGKARDLMDRYNEDYDADEKVVAVVVGDDVADQAEEAIAYGADVAVYYEDERLERFLHVPYTRIFCDVARAADHPYGFRDDKPDYDWHGYDEPRYTMFPATNNGRDLSALVQGELDSGLASDCNDLYIEDVEISNPAKTGEPGTKTEFERVFHMKRPDFSGFEYSTILCLDKPEREFHPQGASVIPGSFEVPEADPEREGVVVEHDLELDDDWFRTDVIEWDQLEGGIDLSGHEVVVALGRGIGRDPTQGIELGLALVDALDDAALGLSRGVITASYNFEGHVEQYVAEERQIGESGQVVEPPLYIAAGISGAIQHKVGCDESDTIVAINTDADADIKDWSDYFVHGDLFEVLPMLTEALEEGELDVAALADGGIDDE
;
A
#
# COMPACT_ATOMS: atom_id res chain seq x y z
N MET A 1 -11.04 -49.60 24.69
CA MET A 1 -9.59 -49.69 24.94
C MET A 1 -9.05 -48.51 24.18
N ALA A 2 -8.56 -47.49 24.87
CA ALA A 2 -8.14 -46.24 24.23
C ALA A 2 -7.06 -46.57 23.19
N LEU A 3 -7.19 -45.99 22.01
CA LEU A 3 -6.25 -46.18 20.90
C LEU A 3 -4.89 -45.59 21.31
N ASP A 4 -3.81 -46.36 21.19
CA ASP A 4 -2.47 -45.85 21.51
C ASP A 4 -1.84 -45.27 20.23
N PRO A 5 -1.68 -43.94 20.12
CA PRO A 5 -1.18 -43.31 18.91
C PRO A 5 0.27 -43.73 18.60
N ALA A 6 1.04 -44.20 19.58
CA ALA A 6 2.41 -44.64 19.38
C ALA A 6 2.53 -45.94 18.57
N GLU A 7 1.47 -46.73 18.44
CA GLU A 7 1.46 -47.97 17.66
C GLU A 7 1.25 -47.73 16.15
N TYR A 8 0.85 -46.53 15.73
CA TYR A 8 0.48 -46.19 14.36
C TYR A 8 1.46 -45.20 13.69
N THR A 9 1.57 -45.29 12.37
CA THR A 9 2.09 -44.19 11.56
C THR A 9 1.07 -43.05 11.48
N VAL A 10 1.47 -41.84 11.07
CA VAL A 10 0.58 -40.67 11.03
C VAL A 10 -0.61 -40.89 10.08
N ASP A 11 -0.38 -41.57 8.96
CA ASP A 11 -1.43 -41.86 7.98
C ASP A 11 -2.41 -42.93 8.51
N GLU A 12 -1.92 -44.01 9.10
CA GLU A 12 -2.78 -45.03 9.74
C GLU A 12 -3.55 -44.46 10.93
N LEU A 13 -2.94 -43.54 11.69
CA LEU A 13 -3.59 -42.86 12.80
C LEU A 13 -4.76 -42.00 12.32
N ARG A 14 -4.64 -41.32 11.17
CA ARG A 14 -5.75 -40.53 10.60
C ARG A 14 -6.95 -41.40 10.27
N ASP A 15 -6.72 -42.55 9.64
CA ASP A 15 -7.78 -43.49 9.29
C ASP A 15 -8.51 -44.01 10.53
N GLU A 16 -7.78 -44.33 11.60
CA GLU A 16 -8.38 -44.82 12.85
C GLU A 16 -9.10 -43.70 13.65
N LEU A 17 -8.65 -42.45 13.54
CA LEU A 17 -9.28 -41.29 14.19
C LEU A 17 -10.65 -40.94 13.58
N GLU A 18 -10.88 -41.26 12.30
CA GLU A 18 -12.18 -41.06 11.65
C GLU A 18 -13.29 -41.91 12.29
N GLU A 19 -12.97 -43.07 12.88
CA GLU A 19 -13.95 -43.95 13.53
C GLU A 19 -14.31 -43.52 14.98
N ILE A 20 -13.68 -42.47 15.49
CA ILE A 20 -13.87 -41.97 16.86
C ILE A 20 -14.65 -40.66 16.82
N ASP A 21 -15.87 -40.68 17.37
CA ASP A 21 -16.76 -39.51 17.48
C ASP A 21 -16.89 -38.99 18.92
N ASP A 22 -16.15 -39.56 19.89
CA ASP A 22 -16.20 -39.18 21.31
C ASP A 22 -15.04 -38.22 21.65
N PRO A 23 -15.31 -36.92 21.94
CA PRO A 23 -14.26 -35.92 22.19
C PRO A 23 -13.39 -36.26 23.41
N SER A 24 -13.96 -36.90 24.44
CA SER A 24 -13.20 -37.32 25.62
C SER A 24 -12.18 -38.41 25.28
N ALA A 25 -12.52 -39.35 24.41
CA ALA A 25 -11.59 -40.37 23.94
C ALA A 25 -10.46 -39.77 23.07
N LEU A 26 -10.78 -38.79 22.21
CA LEU A 26 -9.77 -38.08 21.41
C LEU A 26 -8.82 -37.25 22.28
N GLY A 27 -9.33 -36.64 23.36
CA GLY A 27 -8.50 -35.93 24.36
C GLY A 27 -7.50 -36.87 25.05
N GLU A 28 -7.96 -38.07 25.47
CA GLU A 28 -7.06 -39.08 26.05
C GLU A 28 -5.97 -39.55 25.06
N ILE A 29 -6.29 -39.61 23.76
CA ILE A 29 -5.35 -39.96 22.68
C ILE A 29 -4.34 -38.82 22.46
N LEU A 30 -4.78 -37.57 22.51
CA LEU A 30 -3.91 -36.40 22.40
C LEU A 30 -2.91 -36.33 23.55
N ASP A 31 -3.39 -36.55 24.78
CA ASP A 31 -2.54 -36.62 25.97
C ASP A 31 -1.53 -37.78 25.88
N ALA A 32 -1.96 -38.96 25.39
CA ALA A 32 -1.08 -40.08 25.17
C ALA A 32 0.01 -39.82 24.10
N GLU A 33 -0.29 -39.07 23.04
CA GLU A 33 0.71 -38.67 22.05
C GLU A 33 1.68 -37.62 22.61
N ARG A 34 1.19 -36.67 23.43
CA ARG A 34 2.00 -35.66 24.13
C ARG A 34 2.97 -36.30 25.12
N ASP A 35 2.50 -37.26 25.92
CA ASP A 35 3.32 -37.99 26.90
C ASP A 35 4.23 -39.06 26.25
N GLY A 36 3.91 -39.46 25.02
CA GLY A 36 4.57 -40.54 24.28
C GLY A 36 5.65 -40.04 23.31
N LYS A 37 5.35 -40.12 22.01
CA LYS A 37 6.31 -39.81 20.93
C LYS A 37 6.36 -38.32 20.56
N ASP A 38 5.40 -37.54 21.03
CA ASP A 38 5.27 -36.08 20.85
C ASP A 38 5.42 -35.62 19.39
N ARG A 39 4.82 -36.35 18.44
CA ARG A 39 4.96 -36.05 17.01
C ARG A 39 4.01 -34.91 16.63
N LYS A 40 4.59 -33.78 16.21
CA LYS A 40 3.83 -32.57 15.79
C LYS A 40 2.71 -32.87 14.77
N THR A 41 2.98 -33.70 13.77
CA THR A 41 2.00 -34.05 12.73
C THR A 41 0.90 -35.01 13.20
N ALA A 42 1.19 -35.85 14.20
CA ALA A 42 0.17 -36.72 14.80
C ALA A 42 -0.75 -35.91 15.72
N LYS A 43 -0.19 -35.00 16.53
CA LYS A 43 -0.97 -34.07 17.36
C LYS A 43 -1.91 -33.20 16.53
N GLY A 44 -1.41 -32.60 15.45
CA GLY A 44 -2.26 -31.81 14.54
C GLY A 44 -3.37 -32.63 13.86
N ALA A 45 -3.18 -33.93 13.63
CA ALA A 45 -4.24 -34.79 13.10
C ALA A 45 -5.31 -35.12 14.16
N ILE A 46 -4.90 -35.32 15.42
CA ILE A 46 -5.81 -35.57 16.54
C ILE A 46 -6.57 -34.28 16.90
N GLU A 47 -5.89 -33.14 16.96
CA GLU A 47 -6.47 -31.81 17.24
C GLU A 47 -7.49 -31.43 16.16
N SER A 48 -7.15 -31.60 14.87
CA SER A 48 -8.10 -31.39 13.77
C SER A 48 -9.35 -32.27 13.88
N ARG A 49 -9.21 -33.53 14.32
CA ARG A 49 -10.36 -34.41 14.50
C ARG A 49 -11.18 -34.02 15.74
N LEU A 50 -10.53 -33.50 16.79
CA LEU A 50 -11.17 -33.04 18.02
C LEU A 50 -12.02 -31.78 17.77
N ASP A 51 -11.53 -30.89 16.91
CA ASP A 51 -12.27 -29.74 16.39
C ASP A 51 -13.50 -30.16 15.58
N ASP A 52 -13.37 -31.16 14.69
CA ASP A 52 -14.47 -31.67 13.86
C ASP A 52 -15.63 -32.26 14.68
N VAL A 53 -15.35 -32.82 15.86
CA VAL A 53 -16.37 -33.41 16.76
C VAL A 53 -16.78 -32.49 17.91
N GLY A 54 -16.31 -31.24 17.92
CA GLY A 54 -16.71 -30.20 18.87
C GLY A 54 -16.17 -30.40 20.30
N GLY A 55 -14.95 -30.93 20.45
CA GLY A 55 -14.25 -31.00 21.73
C GLY A 55 -13.47 -29.73 22.05
N ASP A 56 -13.44 -29.33 23.33
CA ASP A 56 -12.55 -28.25 23.79
C ASP A 56 -11.09 -28.77 23.87
N VAL A 57 -10.18 -28.16 23.10
CA VAL A 57 -8.74 -28.30 23.29
C VAL A 57 -8.34 -27.36 24.43
N SER A 58 -8.00 -27.90 25.60
CA SER A 58 -7.44 -27.08 26.68
C SER A 58 -6.01 -26.67 26.32
N ASP A 59 -5.85 -25.48 25.75
CA ASP A 59 -4.55 -24.82 25.61
C ASP A 59 -4.22 -24.04 26.88
N GLU A 60 -3.39 -24.62 27.75
CA GLU A 60 -2.62 -23.84 28.73
C GLU A 60 -1.38 -23.24 28.05
N SER A 61 -1.59 -22.21 27.23
CA SER A 61 -0.63 -21.12 27.05
C SER A 61 -1.25 -19.98 26.24
N GLU A 62 -1.94 -19.08 26.91
CA GLU A 62 -1.85 -17.63 26.67
C GLU A 62 -2.60 -16.89 27.79
N ALA A 63 -1.84 -16.17 28.61
CA ALA A 63 -2.41 -15.31 29.63
C ALA A 63 -2.91 -14.03 28.95
N ALA A 64 -4.23 -13.92 28.79
CA ALA A 64 -4.91 -12.67 28.50
C ALA A 64 -5.66 -12.25 29.77
N ASP A 65 -5.29 -11.09 30.32
CA ASP A 65 -5.93 -10.47 31.48
C ASP A 65 -7.38 -10.11 31.15
N GLU A 66 -8.29 -10.57 32.00
CA GLU A 66 -9.69 -10.17 32.03
C GLU A 66 -9.83 -8.73 32.56
N ALA A 67 -10.61 -7.90 31.88
CA ALA A 67 -11.28 -6.77 32.51
C ALA A 67 -12.66 -6.57 31.89
N ALA A 68 -13.66 -7.14 32.55
CA ALA A 68 -15.07 -6.91 32.29
C ALA A 68 -15.60 -5.66 33.02
N ASP A 69 -16.58 -5.00 32.39
CA ASP A 69 -17.65 -4.18 32.97
C ASP A 69 -17.32 -2.77 33.50
N SER A 70 -17.73 -1.73 32.75
CA SER A 70 -18.70 -0.74 33.23
C SER A 70 -19.18 0.19 32.10
N GLY A 71 -20.50 0.42 32.02
CA GLY A 71 -21.16 1.23 30.98
C GLY A 71 -20.77 2.72 30.91
N PRO A 72 -21.47 3.53 30.10
CA PRO A 72 -20.93 4.77 29.54
C PRO A 72 -20.68 5.80 30.63
N ARG A 73 -19.40 6.15 30.82
CA ARG A 73 -18.97 7.24 31.68
C ARG A 73 -17.95 8.07 30.91
N ALA A 74 -18.32 9.32 30.61
CA ALA A 74 -17.38 10.33 30.14
C ALA A 74 -16.16 10.36 31.10
N PRO A 75 -14.93 10.16 30.60
CA PRO A 75 -13.79 9.99 31.48
C PRO A 75 -13.39 11.33 32.11
N SER A 76 -13.18 11.32 33.42
CA SER A 76 -12.44 12.37 34.14
C SER A 76 -10.95 12.10 34.03
N GLU A 77 -10.16 13.15 33.78
CA GLU A 77 -8.70 13.14 33.76
C GLU A 77 -8.09 12.68 35.10
N GLU A 78 -7.87 11.37 35.29
CA GLU A 78 -6.97 10.87 36.32
C GLU A 78 -6.15 9.68 35.77
N THR A 79 -4.85 9.92 35.61
CA THR A 79 -3.85 8.94 35.20
C THR A 79 -3.68 7.86 36.26
N LEU A 80 -4.09 6.63 35.98
CA LEU A 80 -3.72 5.48 36.82
C LEU A 80 -2.29 5.04 36.47
N GLU A 81 -1.31 5.43 37.30
CA GLU A 81 0.04 4.87 37.26
C GLU A 81 0.00 3.41 37.73
N ILE A 82 0.45 2.48 36.87
CA ILE A 82 0.63 1.06 37.24
C ILE A 82 2.05 0.94 37.81
N GLU A 83 2.18 0.67 39.11
CA GLU A 83 3.49 0.50 39.76
C GLU A 83 4.22 -0.76 39.22
N GLY A 84 5.43 -0.58 38.70
CA GLY A 84 6.39 -1.68 38.46
C GLY A 84 6.77 -1.98 37.01
N LEU A 85 6.30 -1.20 36.03
CA LEU A 85 6.77 -1.28 34.64
C LEU A 85 7.85 -0.21 34.39
N ASP A 86 9.09 -0.62 34.09
CA ASP A 86 10.20 0.30 33.73
C ASP A 86 10.03 0.96 32.34
N HIS A 87 8.95 0.64 31.65
CA HIS A 87 8.58 1.12 30.32
C HIS A 87 7.09 0.83 30.13
N PRO A 88 6.26 1.83 29.77
CA PRO A 88 4.86 1.59 29.48
C PRO A 88 4.76 0.78 28.18
N THR A 89 4.21 -0.44 28.24
CA THR A 89 3.59 -1.04 27.06
C THR A 89 2.31 -0.24 26.81
N ALA A 90 2.32 0.56 25.75
CA ALA A 90 1.22 1.40 25.36
C ALA A 90 0.10 0.56 24.72
N ASP A 91 -0.56 -0.29 25.51
CA ASP A 91 -1.94 -0.62 25.18
C ASP A 91 -2.70 0.71 25.18
N LYS A 92 -3.45 1.02 24.11
CA LYS A 92 -4.32 2.19 24.08
C LYS A 92 -5.29 2.04 25.26
N ARG A 93 -5.03 2.76 26.36
CA ARG A 93 -5.85 2.72 27.58
C ARG A 93 -7.27 3.26 27.36
N HIS A 94 -7.50 3.91 26.22
CA HIS A 94 -8.76 4.52 25.83
C HIS A 94 -8.98 4.29 24.33
N VAL A 95 -10.10 3.64 23.99
CA VAL A 95 -10.64 3.59 22.62
C VAL A 95 -11.56 4.79 22.46
N ARG A 96 -11.43 5.53 21.36
CA ARG A 96 -12.31 6.64 21.00
C ARG A 96 -13.15 6.20 19.81
N ALA A 97 -14.12 5.33 20.07
CA ALA A 97 -15.10 4.92 19.07
C ALA A 97 -16.47 5.49 19.46
N VAL A 98 -17.21 5.94 18.46
CA VAL A 98 -18.63 6.25 18.62
C VAL A 98 -19.38 4.92 18.80
N GLU A 99 -20.45 4.91 19.57
CA GLU A 99 -21.38 3.78 19.65
C GLU A 99 -22.56 4.07 18.71
N ASP A 100 -22.88 3.15 17.81
CA ASP A 100 -23.94 3.30 16.81
C ASP A 100 -23.73 4.53 15.90
N GLY A 101 -22.48 4.77 15.49
CA GLY A 101 -22.11 5.91 14.65
C GLY A 101 -22.73 5.88 13.26
N VAL A 102 -23.00 7.06 12.70
CA VAL A 102 -23.41 7.21 11.31
C VAL A 102 -22.17 7.52 10.47
N TYR A 103 -21.83 6.62 9.56
CA TYR A 103 -20.69 6.76 8.66
C TYR A 103 -21.13 6.84 7.22
N GLN A 104 -20.65 7.82 6.46
CA GLN A 104 -20.96 7.99 5.03
C GLN A 104 -19.76 8.55 4.26
N ASP A 105 -19.83 8.45 2.94
CA ASP A 105 -18.93 9.07 1.97
C ASP A 105 -17.51 8.47 1.93
N MET A 106 -16.87 8.63 0.78
CA MET A 106 -15.47 8.28 0.56
C MET A 106 -14.62 9.54 0.51
N TRP A 107 -13.66 9.63 1.43
CA TRP A 107 -12.80 10.81 1.56
C TRP A 107 -11.46 10.55 0.92
N VAL A 108 -10.98 11.50 0.12
CA VAL A 108 -9.68 11.44 -0.55
C VAL A 108 -8.83 12.61 -0.09
N TYR A 109 -7.75 12.33 0.64
CA TYR A 109 -6.73 13.35 0.89
C TYR A 109 -5.97 13.60 -0.41
N CYS A 110 -6.04 14.84 -0.89
CA CYS A 110 -5.41 15.28 -2.12
C CYS A 110 -4.13 16.03 -1.77
N GLU A 111 -2.99 15.34 -1.90
CA GLU A 111 -1.68 15.95 -1.69
C GLU A 111 -1.36 16.93 -2.83
N THR A 112 -0.78 18.06 -2.45
CA THR A 112 -0.24 19.06 -3.37
C THR A 112 1.29 19.10 -3.25
N GLN A 113 1.94 19.36 -4.38
CA GLN A 113 3.36 19.63 -4.42
C GLN A 113 3.61 20.78 -5.40
N GLN A 114 4.39 21.78 -4.98
CA GLN A 114 4.70 22.96 -5.81
C GLN A 114 3.46 23.70 -6.33
N GLY A 115 2.36 23.69 -5.57
CA GLY A 115 1.12 24.34 -5.95
C GLY A 115 0.34 23.58 -7.03
N GLU A 116 0.54 22.28 -7.18
CA GLU A 116 -0.22 21.42 -8.09
C GLU A 116 -0.69 20.17 -7.37
N LEU A 117 -1.85 19.62 -7.76
CA LEU A 117 -2.23 18.27 -7.36
C LEU A 117 -1.24 17.27 -7.96
N ILE A 118 -0.66 16.41 -7.14
CA ILE A 118 0.18 15.31 -7.63
C ILE A 118 -0.69 14.26 -8.33
N ASP A 119 -0.12 13.51 -9.27
CA ASP A 119 -0.90 12.60 -10.12
C ASP A 119 -1.65 11.54 -9.32
N VAL A 120 -1.04 10.94 -8.29
CA VAL A 120 -1.73 9.99 -7.41
C VAL A 120 -2.97 10.59 -6.71
N SER A 121 -3.03 11.90 -6.45
CA SER A 121 -4.24 12.55 -5.96
C SER A 121 -5.37 12.48 -7.01
N ARG A 122 -5.04 12.71 -8.28
CA ARG A 122 -5.98 12.64 -9.41
C ARG A 122 -6.42 11.20 -9.69
N GLU A 123 -5.48 10.25 -9.66
CA GLU A 123 -5.74 8.81 -9.76
C GLU A 123 -6.75 8.34 -8.70
N MET A 124 -6.51 8.71 -7.44
CA MET A 124 -7.40 8.36 -6.33
C MET A 124 -8.78 8.97 -6.45
N LEU A 125 -8.90 10.23 -6.91
CA LEU A 125 -10.21 10.86 -7.16
C LEU A 125 -11.00 10.09 -8.24
N GLY A 126 -10.33 9.70 -9.33
CA GLY A 126 -10.93 8.86 -10.38
C GLY A 126 -11.39 7.51 -9.85
N LYS A 127 -10.52 6.82 -9.10
CA LYS A 127 -10.85 5.53 -8.49
C LYS A 127 -11.99 5.66 -7.48
N ALA A 128 -11.98 6.68 -6.64
CA ALA A 128 -13.03 6.94 -5.65
C ALA A 128 -14.38 7.20 -6.33
N ARG A 129 -14.40 7.95 -7.44
CA ARG A 129 -15.60 8.19 -8.23
C ARG A 129 -16.18 6.88 -8.77
N ASP A 130 -15.35 6.05 -9.40
CA ASP A 130 -15.76 4.74 -9.91
C ASP A 130 -16.33 3.84 -8.79
N LEU A 131 -15.67 3.81 -7.64
CA LEU A 131 -16.13 3.04 -6.48
C LEU A 131 -17.47 3.55 -5.96
N MET A 132 -17.63 4.86 -5.79
CA MET A 132 -18.86 5.43 -5.23
C MET A 132 -20.04 5.40 -6.21
N ASP A 133 -19.79 5.47 -7.51
CA ASP A 133 -20.85 5.28 -8.52
C ASP A 133 -21.41 3.85 -8.47
N ARG A 134 -20.54 2.83 -8.40
CA ARG A 134 -20.97 1.43 -8.25
C ARG A 134 -21.64 1.19 -6.91
N TYR A 135 -21.06 1.72 -5.83
CA TYR A 135 -21.63 1.65 -4.49
C TYR A 135 -23.07 2.19 -4.46
N ASN A 136 -23.30 3.37 -5.03
CA ASN A 136 -24.62 3.99 -5.05
C ASN A 136 -25.62 3.18 -5.90
N GLU A 137 -25.17 2.56 -6.99
CA GLU A 137 -26.00 1.65 -7.80
C GLU A 137 -26.34 0.35 -7.05
N ASP A 138 -25.34 -0.30 -6.45
CA ASP A 138 -25.47 -1.61 -5.81
C ASP A 138 -26.29 -1.54 -4.51
N TYR A 139 -26.13 -0.46 -3.73
CA TYR A 139 -26.75 -0.31 -2.40
C TYR A 139 -27.93 0.67 -2.36
N ASP A 140 -28.40 1.21 -3.50
CA ASP A 140 -29.46 2.24 -3.60
C ASP A 140 -29.19 3.41 -2.64
N ALA A 141 -27.98 3.96 -2.73
CA ALA A 141 -27.44 5.00 -1.86
C ALA A 141 -27.13 6.29 -2.63
N ASP A 142 -26.80 7.35 -1.89
CA ASP A 142 -26.42 8.67 -2.42
C ASP A 142 -25.23 9.21 -1.60
N GLU A 143 -24.17 8.41 -1.54
CA GLU A 143 -22.91 8.77 -0.86
C GLU A 143 -21.93 9.41 -1.85
N LYS A 144 -21.10 10.32 -1.35
CA LYS A 144 -20.28 11.24 -2.14
C LYS A 144 -18.81 10.88 -2.14
N VAL A 145 -18.07 11.45 -3.10
CA VAL A 145 -16.62 11.59 -3.02
C VAL A 145 -16.28 12.97 -2.44
N VAL A 146 -15.55 13.00 -1.34
CA VAL A 146 -15.11 14.23 -0.66
C VAL A 146 -13.60 14.36 -0.78
N ALA A 147 -13.14 15.37 -1.52
CA ALA A 147 -11.73 15.74 -1.57
C ALA A 147 -11.37 16.61 -0.36
N VAL A 148 -10.22 16.35 0.27
CA VAL A 148 -9.65 17.19 1.32
C VAL A 148 -8.28 17.69 0.88
N VAL A 149 -8.11 19.01 0.76
CA VAL A 149 -6.87 19.67 0.36
C VAL A 149 -6.37 20.56 1.50
N VAL A 150 -5.11 20.40 1.91
CA VAL A 150 -4.52 21.20 3.02
C VAL A 150 -3.17 21.73 2.60
N GLY A 151 -2.94 23.04 2.75
CA GLY A 151 -1.66 23.65 2.42
C GLY A 151 -1.69 25.18 2.42
N ASP A 152 -0.80 25.77 1.64
CA ASP A 152 -0.73 27.21 1.35
C ASP A 152 -1.21 27.45 -0.09
N ASP A 153 -2.10 28.45 -0.29
CA ASP A 153 -2.74 28.77 -1.59
C ASP A 153 -3.24 27.51 -2.34
N VAL A 154 -4.17 26.75 -1.73
CA VAL A 154 -4.69 25.46 -2.24
C VAL A 154 -6.15 25.48 -2.77
N ALA A 155 -6.80 26.65 -2.80
CA ALA A 155 -8.20 26.79 -3.20
C ALA A 155 -8.43 26.39 -4.66
N ASP A 156 -7.50 26.74 -5.55
CA ASP A 156 -7.57 26.38 -6.98
C ASP A 156 -7.50 24.86 -7.17
N GLN A 157 -6.71 24.16 -6.35
CA GLN A 157 -6.53 22.71 -6.37
C GLN A 157 -7.76 22.00 -5.78
N ALA A 158 -8.45 22.62 -4.84
CA ALA A 158 -9.75 22.14 -4.38
C ALA A 158 -10.83 22.26 -5.47
N GLU A 159 -10.84 23.35 -6.24
CA GLU A 159 -11.68 23.48 -7.44
C GLU A 159 -11.30 22.43 -8.51
N GLU A 160 -10.00 22.21 -8.74
CA GLU A 160 -9.48 21.20 -9.66
C GLU A 160 -9.95 19.78 -9.26
N ALA A 161 -9.95 19.45 -7.97
CA ALA A 161 -10.36 18.13 -7.48
C ALA A 161 -11.81 17.77 -7.86
N ILE A 162 -12.71 18.76 -8.00
CA ILE A 162 -14.06 18.54 -8.51
C ILE A 162 -13.99 17.98 -9.94
N ALA A 163 -13.21 18.60 -10.82
CA ALA A 163 -13.09 18.15 -12.21
C ALA A 163 -12.58 16.71 -12.35
N TYR A 164 -11.85 16.20 -11.34
CA TYR A 164 -11.33 14.83 -11.31
C TYR A 164 -12.25 13.81 -10.60
N GLY A 165 -13.42 14.21 -10.10
CA GLY A 165 -14.46 13.28 -9.63
C GLY A 165 -15.05 13.55 -8.25
N ALA A 166 -14.54 14.54 -7.51
CA ALA A 166 -15.12 14.93 -6.23
C ALA A 166 -16.50 15.58 -6.40
N ASP A 167 -17.40 15.32 -5.45
CA ASP A 167 -18.69 16.01 -5.35
C ASP A 167 -18.61 17.19 -4.36
N VAL A 168 -17.74 17.05 -3.35
CA VAL A 168 -17.38 18.10 -2.39
C VAL A 168 -15.86 18.20 -2.32
N ALA A 169 -15.31 19.41 -2.37
CA ALA A 169 -13.91 19.67 -2.11
C ALA A 169 -13.79 20.60 -0.91
N VAL A 170 -13.28 20.07 0.20
CA VAL A 170 -12.99 20.83 1.40
C VAL A 170 -11.53 21.21 1.38
N TYR A 171 -11.23 22.48 1.64
CA TYR A 171 -9.86 22.93 1.72
C TYR A 171 -9.57 23.73 2.98
N TYR A 172 -8.30 23.72 3.37
CA TYR A 172 -7.79 24.54 4.45
C TYR A 172 -6.49 25.21 4.02
N GLU A 173 -6.43 26.54 4.16
CA GLU A 173 -5.30 27.38 3.77
C GLU A 173 -4.69 28.10 4.97
N ASP A 174 -3.37 27.98 5.15
CA ASP A 174 -2.59 28.81 6.08
C ASP A 174 -1.13 28.86 5.61
N GLU A 175 -0.51 30.04 5.61
CA GLU A 175 0.87 30.25 5.16
C GLU A 175 1.90 29.39 5.91
N ARG A 176 1.58 28.95 7.14
CA ARG A 176 2.42 28.05 7.94
C ARG A 176 2.41 26.61 7.41
N LEU A 177 1.53 26.30 6.47
CA LEU A 177 1.36 24.99 5.83
C LEU A 177 1.98 24.96 4.42
N GLU A 178 2.87 25.89 4.08
CA GLU A 178 3.69 25.83 2.84
C GLU A 178 4.43 24.48 2.71
N ARG A 179 4.73 23.83 3.84
CA ARG A 179 5.37 22.53 3.91
C ARG A 179 4.56 21.58 4.77
N PHE A 180 4.58 20.30 4.36
CA PHE A 180 3.94 19.24 5.12
C PHE A 180 4.50 19.17 6.55
N LEU A 181 3.57 19.25 7.52
CA LEU A 181 3.84 19.09 8.94
C LEU A 181 2.79 18.13 9.52
N HIS A 182 3.25 16.97 9.96
CA HIS A 182 2.37 15.85 10.30
C HIS A 182 1.30 16.20 11.36
N VAL A 183 1.63 16.98 12.41
CA VAL A 183 0.67 17.33 13.48
C VAL A 183 -0.46 18.23 12.97
N PRO A 184 -0.23 19.44 12.43
CA PRO A 184 -1.32 20.30 11.98
C PRO A 184 -2.13 19.65 10.86
N TYR A 185 -1.50 18.98 9.89
CA TYR A 185 -2.23 18.27 8.82
C TYR A 185 -3.17 17.20 9.38
N THR A 186 -2.70 16.39 10.34
CA THR A 186 -3.54 15.37 11.00
C THR A 186 -4.71 16.02 11.74
N ARG A 187 -4.45 17.09 12.51
CA ARG A 187 -5.48 17.78 13.30
C ARG A 187 -6.54 18.44 12.42
N ILE A 188 -6.13 19.10 11.34
CA ILE A 188 -7.03 19.70 10.36
C ILE A 188 -7.88 18.61 9.72
N PHE A 189 -7.28 17.56 9.17
CA PHE A 189 -8.04 16.47 8.53
C PHE A 189 -9.05 15.85 9.49
N CYS A 190 -8.65 15.51 10.72
CA CYS A 190 -9.55 14.94 11.72
C CYS A 190 -10.62 15.94 12.22
N ASP A 191 -10.31 17.24 12.28
CA ASP A 191 -11.33 18.25 12.60
C ASP A 191 -12.38 18.30 11.51
N VAL A 192 -11.98 18.27 10.23
CA VAL A 192 -12.90 18.24 9.08
C VAL A 192 -13.75 16.97 9.10
N ALA A 193 -13.12 15.81 9.32
CA ALA A 193 -13.75 14.48 9.30
C ALA A 193 -14.84 14.26 10.36
N ARG A 194 -14.71 14.86 11.54
CA ARG A 194 -15.67 14.66 12.65
C ARG A 194 -16.87 15.59 12.53
N ALA A 195 -18.08 15.13 12.84
CA ALA A 195 -19.26 16.01 12.93
C ALA A 195 -19.03 17.21 13.87
N ALA A 196 -19.82 18.27 13.70
CA ALA A 196 -19.73 19.47 14.53
C ALA A 196 -20.01 19.19 16.02
N ASP A 197 -20.91 18.26 16.32
CA ASP A 197 -21.26 17.81 17.67
C ASP A 197 -20.57 16.48 18.07
N HIS A 198 -19.53 16.07 17.33
CA HIS A 198 -18.82 14.84 17.58
C HIS A 198 -18.20 14.82 19.00
N PRO A 199 -18.36 13.74 19.78
CA PRO A 199 -17.92 13.69 21.18
C PRO A 199 -16.40 13.83 21.37
N TYR A 200 -15.63 13.60 20.30
CA TYR A 200 -14.18 13.73 20.26
C TYR A 200 -13.70 14.84 19.32
N GLY A 201 -14.57 15.81 18.99
CA GLY A 201 -14.19 17.01 18.25
C GLY A 201 -13.16 17.87 18.98
N PHE A 202 -12.39 18.67 18.25
CA PHE A 202 -11.34 19.52 18.84
C PHE A 202 -11.87 20.83 19.40
N ARG A 203 -13.09 21.23 19.02
CA ARG A 203 -13.71 22.49 19.39
C ARG A 203 -15.24 22.40 19.39
N ASP A 204 -15.87 23.21 20.23
CA ASP A 204 -17.33 23.28 20.38
C ASP A 204 -18.01 24.23 19.37
N ASP A 205 -17.23 25.06 18.69
CA ASP A 205 -17.71 26.11 17.77
C ASP A 205 -17.57 25.72 16.29
N LYS A 206 -17.28 24.44 15.99
CA LYS A 206 -17.23 23.94 14.62
C LYS A 206 -18.57 24.21 13.91
N PRO A 207 -18.58 24.79 12.70
CA PRO A 207 -19.79 24.96 11.92
C PRO A 207 -20.43 23.62 11.58
N ASP A 208 -21.76 23.56 11.69
CA ASP A 208 -22.56 22.48 11.12
C ASP A 208 -22.66 22.72 9.61
N TYR A 209 -22.05 21.84 8.82
CA TYR A 209 -21.99 21.97 7.38
C TYR A 209 -23.10 21.17 6.72
N ASP A 210 -23.89 21.81 5.85
CA ASP A 210 -25.00 21.16 5.14
C ASP A 210 -24.58 19.93 4.31
N TRP A 211 -23.30 19.84 3.92
CA TRP A 211 -22.76 18.72 3.16
C TRP A 211 -22.33 17.53 4.02
N HIS A 212 -22.14 17.72 5.34
CA HIS A 212 -21.53 16.78 6.30
C HIS A 212 -22.52 16.43 7.43
N GLY A 213 -23.44 15.51 7.16
CA GLY A 213 -24.56 15.17 8.05
C GLY A 213 -24.41 13.85 8.83
N TYR A 214 -23.17 13.42 9.08
CA TYR A 214 -22.82 12.12 9.67
C TYR A 214 -21.63 12.27 10.62
N ASP A 215 -21.37 11.27 11.47
CA ASP A 215 -20.40 11.36 12.58
C ASP A 215 -18.94 11.42 12.10
N GLU A 216 -18.54 10.47 11.24
CA GLU A 216 -17.22 10.37 10.63
C GLU A 216 -17.32 9.72 9.23
N PRO A 217 -16.31 9.82 8.36
CA PRO A 217 -16.36 9.22 7.02
C PRO A 217 -16.51 7.70 7.06
N ARG A 218 -17.09 7.11 6.00
CA ARG A 218 -17.13 5.65 5.86
C ARG A 218 -15.78 5.11 5.42
N TYR A 219 -15.17 5.75 4.43
CA TYR A 219 -13.88 5.36 3.84
C TYR A 219 -12.94 6.56 3.75
N THR A 220 -11.64 6.29 3.84
CA THR A 220 -10.61 7.30 3.56
C THR A 220 -9.52 6.72 2.67
N MET A 221 -9.07 7.50 1.68
CA MET A 221 -7.97 7.21 0.79
C MET A 221 -6.89 8.28 0.92
N PHE A 222 -5.63 7.84 0.96
CA PHE A 222 -4.44 8.68 1.03
C PHE A 222 -3.43 8.26 -0.03
N PRO A 223 -2.58 9.15 -0.54
CA PRO A 223 -1.52 8.73 -1.44
C PRO A 223 -0.43 8.04 -0.62
N ALA A 224 0.20 6.99 -1.15
CA ALA A 224 1.30 6.29 -0.49
C ALA A 224 2.67 6.96 -0.78
N THR A 225 2.70 8.30 -0.82
CA THR A 225 3.95 9.08 -0.82
C THR A 225 4.62 9.03 0.55
N ASN A 226 5.80 9.64 0.68
CA ASN A 226 6.45 9.80 1.99
C ASN A 226 5.56 10.56 2.99
N ASN A 227 4.91 11.64 2.55
CA ASN A 227 4.03 12.46 3.41
C ASN A 227 2.69 11.75 3.65
N GLY A 228 2.09 11.17 2.61
CA GLY A 228 0.80 10.50 2.71
C GLY A 228 0.84 9.21 3.54
N ARG A 229 1.96 8.47 3.55
CA ARG A 229 2.17 7.36 4.51
C ARG A 229 2.23 7.82 5.97
N ASP A 230 2.88 8.96 6.23
CA ASP A 230 2.92 9.56 7.58
C ASP A 230 1.51 10.03 7.98
N LEU A 231 0.86 10.83 7.13
CA LEU A 231 -0.45 11.40 7.39
C LEU A 231 -1.52 10.32 7.59
N SER A 232 -1.61 9.34 6.69
CA SER A 232 -2.62 8.29 6.76
C SER A 232 -2.55 7.50 8.08
N ALA A 233 -1.34 7.16 8.54
CA ALA A 233 -1.12 6.46 9.80
C ALA A 233 -1.56 7.30 11.01
N LEU A 234 -1.24 8.60 11.02
CA LEU A 234 -1.59 9.50 12.12
C LEU A 234 -3.09 9.82 12.15
N VAL A 235 -3.71 10.07 10.99
CA VAL A 235 -5.15 10.30 10.87
C VAL A 235 -5.92 9.08 11.34
N GLN A 236 -5.58 7.89 10.83
CA GLN A 236 -6.24 6.65 11.24
C GLN A 236 -6.00 6.34 12.73
N GLY A 237 -4.81 6.68 13.24
CA GLY A 237 -4.51 6.59 14.67
C GLY A 237 -5.37 7.51 15.54
N GLU A 238 -5.64 8.74 15.08
CA GLU A 238 -6.43 9.77 15.79
C GLU A 238 -7.95 9.53 15.68
N LEU A 239 -8.43 9.01 14.54
CA LEU A 239 -9.80 8.51 14.35
C LEU A 239 -10.01 7.14 15.01
N ASP A 240 -8.93 6.51 15.48
CA ASP A 240 -8.95 5.19 16.13
C ASP A 240 -9.59 4.09 15.26
N SER A 241 -9.20 4.06 13.98
CA SER A 241 -9.64 3.07 12.99
C SER A 241 -8.46 2.39 12.28
N GLY A 242 -8.75 1.47 11.35
CA GLY A 242 -7.75 0.66 10.65
C GLY A 242 -7.28 1.26 9.33
N LEU A 243 -6.00 1.00 9.01
CA LEU A 243 -5.34 1.40 7.77
C LEU A 243 -4.75 0.17 7.06
N ALA A 244 -5.06 0.00 5.78
CA ALA A 244 -4.26 -0.80 4.86
C ALA A 244 -3.34 0.12 4.06
N SER A 245 -2.04 -0.01 4.24
CA SER A 245 -1.06 0.80 3.51
C SER A 245 -0.68 0.17 2.18
N ASP A 246 -0.26 0.99 1.23
CA ASP A 246 0.34 0.58 -0.04
C ASP A 246 -0.55 -0.37 -0.86
N CYS A 247 -1.81 0.01 -1.03
CA CYS A 247 -2.78 -0.71 -1.84
C CYS A 247 -2.60 -0.40 -3.33
N ASN A 248 -2.79 -1.43 -4.16
CA ASN A 248 -2.74 -1.32 -5.62
C ASN A 248 -4.06 -1.72 -6.30
N ASP A 249 -5.04 -2.22 -5.55
CA ASP A 249 -6.41 -2.39 -6.04
C ASP A 249 -7.41 -2.26 -4.90
N LEU A 250 -8.60 -1.76 -5.23
CA LEU A 250 -9.64 -1.36 -4.29
C LEU A 250 -11.02 -1.69 -4.86
N TYR A 251 -11.89 -2.26 -4.03
CA TYR A 251 -13.30 -2.52 -4.37
C TYR A 251 -14.18 -2.57 -3.10
N ILE A 252 -15.50 -2.44 -3.25
CA ILE A 252 -16.46 -2.47 -2.14
C ILE A 252 -17.48 -3.58 -2.37
N GLU A 253 -17.55 -4.53 -1.46
CA GLU A 253 -18.43 -5.70 -1.55
C GLU A 253 -18.86 -6.16 -0.14
N ASP A 254 -19.95 -6.91 -0.07
CA ASP A 254 -20.36 -7.60 1.16
C ASP A 254 -19.51 -8.86 1.38
N VAL A 255 -19.22 -9.20 2.63
CA VAL A 255 -18.40 -10.38 2.96
C VAL A 255 -18.93 -11.14 4.18
N GLU A 256 -19.01 -12.46 4.05
CA GLU A 256 -19.37 -13.36 5.15
C GLU A 256 -18.11 -13.79 5.93
N ILE A 257 -18.06 -13.48 7.23
CA ILE A 257 -16.92 -13.79 8.10
C ILE A 257 -17.38 -14.67 9.26
N SER A 258 -16.57 -15.69 9.59
CA SER A 258 -16.82 -16.62 10.71
C SER A 258 -15.80 -16.51 11.83
N ASN A 259 -14.88 -15.55 11.76
CA ASN A 259 -13.84 -15.38 12.77
C ASN A 259 -14.50 -14.94 14.10
N PRO A 260 -14.36 -15.72 15.19
CA PRO A 260 -14.99 -15.41 16.48
C PRO A 260 -14.61 -14.02 17.02
N ALA A 261 -13.42 -13.51 16.70
CA ALA A 261 -12.98 -12.17 17.08
C ALA A 261 -13.77 -11.04 16.40
N LYS A 262 -14.50 -11.35 15.31
CA LYS A 262 -15.36 -10.44 14.55
C LYS A 262 -16.84 -10.73 14.78
N THR A 263 -17.21 -12.00 14.94
CA THR A 263 -18.60 -12.42 15.13
C THR A 263 -19.03 -12.48 16.59
N GLY A 264 -18.09 -12.45 17.54
CA GLY A 264 -18.31 -12.54 18.99
C GLY A 264 -18.49 -13.96 19.51
N GLU A 265 -18.89 -14.91 18.66
CA GLU A 265 -19.17 -16.29 19.05
C GLU A 265 -18.56 -17.31 18.06
N PRO A 266 -17.88 -18.36 18.56
CA PRO A 266 -17.39 -19.44 17.70
C PRO A 266 -18.49 -20.16 16.92
N GLY A 267 -18.24 -20.41 15.63
CA GLY A 267 -19.18 -21.10 14.75
C GLY A 267 -20.31 -20.23 14.20
N THR A 268 -20.40 -18.96 14.61
CA THR A 268 -21.33 -17.98 14.03
C THR A 268 -20.71 -17.36 12.79
N LYS A 269 -21.53 -17.16 11.75
CA LYS A 269 -21.17 -16.39 10.56
C LYS A 269 -21.95 -15.08 10.55
N THR A 270 -21.26 -13.99 10.26
CA THR A 270 -21.84 -12.65 10.15
C THR A 270 -21.52 -12.11 8.77
N GLU A 271 -22.54 -11.59 8.09
CA GLU A 271 -22.38 -10.84 6.85
C GLU A 271 -22.07 -9.38 7.22
N PHE A 272 -20.94 -8.89 6.74
CA PHE A 272 -20.55 -7.48 6.84
C PHE A 272 -20.86 -6.85 5.49
N GLU A 273 -21.77 -5.88 5.49
CA GLU A 273 -22.15 -5.18 4.26
C GLU A 273 -21.15 -4.05 3.96
N ARG A 274 -21.00 -3.69 2.68
CA ARG A 274 -20.28 -2.47 2.26
C ARG A 274 -18.83 -2.43 2.74
N VAL A 275 -18.11 -3.54 2.63
CA VAL A 275 -16.74 -3.64 3.13
C VAL A 275 -15.74 -3.15 2.09
N PHE A 276 -14.82 -2.28 2.51
CA PHE A 276 -13.74 -1.81 1.65
C PHE A 276 -12.63 -2.87 1.58
N HIS A 277 -12.50 -3.48 0.42
CA HIS A 277 -11.50 -4.50 0.13
C HIS A 277 -10.23 -3.83 -0.39
N MET A 278 -9.18 -3.90 0.41
CA MET A 278 -7.94 -3.17 0.17
C MET A 278 -6.82 -4.14 -0.19
N LYS A 279 -6.61 -4.34 -1.50
CA LYS A 279 -5.61 -5.27 -2.01
C LYS A 279 -4.24 -4.60 -2.04
N ARG A 280 -3.24 -5.29 -1.51
CA ARG A 280 -1.85 -4.82 -1.46
C ARG A 280 -0.86 -5.93 -1.75
N PRO A 281 0.30 -5.62 -2.33
CA PRO A 281 1.45 -6.49 -2.31
C PRO A 281 2.05 -6.55 -0.90
N ASP A 282 2.36 -7.76 -0.45
CA ASP A 282 3.09 -8.07 0.77
C ASP A 282 4.37 -8.83 0.43
N PHE A 283 5.33 -8.81 1.38
CA PHE A 283 6.63 -9.46 1.22
C PHE A 283 7.33 -9.08 -0.10
N SER A 284 7.42 -7.78 -0.41
CA SER A 284 8.06 -7.28 -1.64
C SER A 284 7.43 -7.81 -2.93
N GLY A 285 6.10 -7.98 -2.94
CA GLY A 285 5.32 -8.39 -4.11
C GLY A 285 5.20 -9.91 -4.30
N PHE A 286 5.78 -10.73 -3.42
CA PHE A 286 5.66 -12.20 -3.52
C PHE A 286 4.28 -12.73 -3.11
N GLU A 287 3.53 -11.96 -2.33
CA GLU A 287 2.20 -12.32 -1.87
C GLU A 287 1.25 -11.14 -2.07
N TYR A 288 0.00 -11.43 -2.38
CA TYR A 288 -1.06 -10.43 -2.46
C TYR A 288 -2.08 -10.72 -1.38
N SER A 289 -2.30 -9.75 -0.51
CA SER A 289 -3.31 -9.82 0.54
C SER A 289 -4.43 -8.85 0.24
N THR A 290 -5.66 -9.24 0.61
CA THR A 290 -6.78 -8.29 0.69
C THR A 290 -7.07 -8.04 2.15
N ILE A 291 -6.89 -6.79 2.57
CA ILE A 291 -7.06 -6.37 3.96
C ILE A 291 -8.47 -5.79 4.12
N LEU A 292 -9.14 -6.18 5.21
CA LEU A 292 -10.50 -5.73 5.54
C LEU A 292 -10.48 -5.05 6.91
N CYS A 293 -11.04 -3.85 6.99
CA CYS A 293 -11.24 -3.15 8.26
C CYS A 293 -12.70 -3.39 8.71
N LEU A 294 -12.88 -4.43 9.53
CA LEU A 294 -14.21 -4.88 9.96
C LEU A 294 -14.49 -4.52 11.41
N ASP A 295 -15.75 -4.24 11.71
CA ASP A 295 -16.25 -4.07 13.06
C ASP A 295 -16.05 -5.31 13.94
N LYS A 296 -16.08 -5.08 15.25
CA LYS A 296 -16.17 -6.09 16.29
C LYS A 296 -17.46 -5.86 17.09
N PRO A 297 -17.97 -6.87 17.82
CA PRO A 297 -19.23 -6.73 18.55
C PRO A 297 -19.31 -5.56 19.52
N GLU A 298 -18.18 -5.08 20.01
CA GLU A 298 -18.07 -3.99 20.99
C GLU A 298 -17.35 -2.76 20.44
N ARG A 299 -17.05 -2.72 19.13
CA ARG A 299 -16.28 -1.63 18.52
C ARG A 299 -16.47 -1.51 17.01
N GLU A 300 -16.82 -0.30 16.60
CA GLU A 300 -16.86 0.14 15.20
C GLU A 300 -15.47 0.58 14.75
N PHE A 301 -15.10 0.26 13.51
CA PHE A 301 -13.83 0.63 12.88
C PHE A 301 -14.10 1.43 11.60
N HIS A 302 -14.36 2.72 11.79
CA HIS A 302 -14.56 3.69 10.72
C HIS A 302 -13.73 4.96 10.94
N PRO A 303 -13.25 5.61 9.88
CA PRO A 303 -13.32 5.19 8.48
C PRO A 303 -12.43 3.98 8.17
N GLN A 304 -12.83 3.11 7.24
CA GLN A 304 -11.94 2.08 6.71
C GLN A 304 -10.91 2.76 5.78
N GLY A 305 -9.63 2.75 6.18
CA GLY A 305 -8.58 3.54 5.53
C GLY A 305 -7.67 2.75 4.59
N ALA A 306 -7.38 3.32 3.43
CA ALA A 306 -6.36 2.83 2.50
C ALA A 306 -5.34 3.92 2.17
N SER A 307 -4.06 3.54 1.97
CA SER A 307 -3.13 4.36 1.20
C SER A 307 -2.83 3.72 -0.15
N VAL A 308 -2.75 4.49 -1.23
CA VAL A 308 -2.67 4.00 -2.62
C VAL A 308 -1.27 4.23 -3.20
N ILE A 309 -0.67 3.19 -3.78
CA ILE A 309 0.61 3.30 -4.47
C ILE A 309 0.45 4.23 -5.69
N PRO A 310 1.29 5.27 -5.86
CA PRO A 310 1.27 6.10 -7.06
C PRO A 310 1.39 5.27 -8.34
N GLY A 311 0.60 5.58 -9.37
CA GLY A 311 0.56 4.84 -10.63
C GLY A 311 -0.34 3.60 -10.63
N SER A 312 -0.95 3.23 -9.49
CA SER A 312 -1.84 2.05 -9.42
C SER A 312 -3.14 2.21 -10.19
N PHE A 313 -3.58 3.44 -10.44
CA PHE A 313 -4.81 3.72 -11.18
C PHE A 313 -4.54 4.74 -12.29
N GLU A 314 -5.39 4.73 -13.31
CA GLU A 314 -5.32 5.72 -14.39
C GLU A 314 -5.77 7.09 -13.90
N VAL A 315 -5.04 8.14 -14.28
CA VAL A 315 -5.49 9.52 -14.10
C VAL A 315 -6.69 9.77 -15.02
N PRO A 316 -7.88 10.10 -14.51
CA PRO A 316 -9.03 10.35 -15.38
C PRO A 316 -8.86 11.68 -16.12
N GLU A 317 -9.50 11.81 -17.28
CA GLU A 317 -9.59 13.10 -17.97
C GLU A 317 -10.42 14.08 -17.12
N ALA A 318 -9.88 15.29 -16.88
CA ALA A 318 -10.59 16.31 -16.14
C ALA A 318 -11.90 16.72 -16.85
N ASP A 319 -13.01 16.72 -16.12
CA ASP A 319 -14.31 17.20 -16.59
C ASP A 319 -14.57 18.63 -16.07
N PRO A 320 -14.33 19.67 -16.89
CA PRO A 320 -14.54 21.05 -16.46
C PRO A 320 -16.03 21.43 -16.34
N GLU A 321 -16.95 20.57 -16.80
CA GLU A 321 -18.39 20.78 -16.68
C GLU A 321 -18.97 20.15 -15.39
N ARG A 322 -18.16 19.40 -14.63
CA ARG A 322 -18.61 18.80 -13.37
C ARG A 322 -18.94 19.89 -12.34
N GLU A 323 -20.13 19.78 -11.76
CA GLU A 323 -20.57 20.66 -10.67
C GLU A 323 -20.27 19.99 -9.32
N GLY A 324 -19.75 20.75 -8.37
CA GLY A 324 -19.44 20.29 -7.02
C GLY A 324 -19.47 21.44 -6.02
N VAL A 325 -19.37 21.10 -4.73
CA VAL A 325 -19.37 22.10 -3.64
C VAL A 325 -17.95 22.29 -3.14
N VAL A 326 -17.43 23.52 -3.22
CA VAL A 326 -16.12 23.87 -2.67
C VAL A 326 -16.32 24.59 -1.33
N VAL A 327 -15.61 24.13 -0.31
CA VAL A 327 -15.79 24.57 1.08
C VAL A 327 -14.45 24.94 1.70
N GLU A 328 -14.29 26.20 2.07
CA GLU A 328 -13.20 26.64 2.93
C GLU A 328 -13.54 26.23 4.37
N HIS A 329 -12.69 25.41 4.99
CA HIS A 329 -12.86 25.01 6.38
C HIS A 329 -12.24 26.06 7.31
N ASP A 330 -13.07 26.69 8.15
CA ASP A 330 -12.59 27.66 9.14
C ASP A 330 -12.14 26.94 10.41
N LEU A 331 -10.88 27.05 10.81
CA LEU A 331 -10.33 26.49 12.05
C LEU A 331 -9.19 27.37 12.55
N GLU A 332 -9.21 27.77 13.82
CA GLU A 332 -8.09 28.45 14.44
C GLU A 332 -7.02 27.42 14.84
N LEU A 333 -5.83 27.47 14.20
CA LEU A 333 -4.75 26.52 14.50
C LEU A 333 -4.08 26.87 15.83
N ASP A 334 -3.93 25.85 16.67
CA ASP A 334 -3.19 25.95 17.91
C ASP A 334 -1.68 26.03 17.64
N ASP A 335 -1.01 27.03 18.22
CA ASP A 335 0.45 27.19 18.13
C ASP A 335 1.19 25.94 18.65
N ASP A 336 0.59 25.20 19.59
CA ASP A 336 1.15 23.95 20.13
C ASP A 336 1.18 22.81 19.09
N TRP A 337 0.53 22.94 17.93
CA TRP A 337 0.63 21.99 16.83
C TRP A 337 1.94 22.17 16.03
N PHE A 338 2.54 23.35 16.07
CA PHE A 338 3.76 23.71 15.33
C PHE A 338 5.02 23.49 16.17
N ARG A 339 5.25 22.24 16.59
CA ARG A 339 6.44 21.84 17.38
C ARG A 339 7.66 21.50 16.54
N THR A 340 7.47 21.37 15.24
CA THR A 340 8.49 20.98 14.26
C THR A 340 8.62 22.08 13.23
N ASP A 341 9.84 22.55 13.01
CA ASP A 341 10.18 23.54 11.99
C ASP A 341 11.02 22.88 10.89
N VAL A 342 10.68 23.15 9.63
CA VAL A 342 11.54 22.83 8.49
C VAL A 342 12.56 23.96 8.34
N ILE A 343 13.79 23.76 8.80
CA ILE A 343 14.82 24.82 8.85
C ILE A 343 15.49 25.03 7.49
N GLU A 344 15.67 23.95 6.74
CA GLU A 344 16.36 23.93 5.46
C GLU A 344 15.70 22.86 4.59
N TRP A 345 15.54 23.19 3.31
CA TRP A 345 15.07 22.27 2.29
C TRP A 345 15.71 22.69 0.97
N ASP A 346 16.06 21.70 0.16
CA ASP A 346 16.48 21.92 -1.20
C ASP A 346 15.33 21.48 -2.10
N GLN A 347 14.80 22.43 -2.88
CA GLN A 347 14.02 22.07 -4.05
C GLN A 347 15.03 21.58 -5.08
N LEU A 348 15.09 20.27 -5.24
CA LEU A 348 15.84 19.69 -6.35
C LEU A 348 15.20 20.22 -7.62
N GLU A 349 15.91 21.06 -8.37
CA GLU A 349 15.51 21.49 -9.71
C GLU A 349 15.45 20.21 -10.57
N GLY A 350 14.27 19.61 -10.68
CA GLY A 350 14.05 18.35 -11.38
C GLY A 350 14.89 17.23 -10.78
N GLY A 351 14.39 16.58 -9.72
CA GLY A 351 14.72 15.18 -9.52
C GLY A 351 14.42 14.45 -10.83
N ILE A 352 15.33 13.60 -11.30
CA ILE A 352 15.05 12.80 -12.47
C ILE A 352 14.01 11.77 -12.05
N ASP A 353 12.75 12.04 -12.36
CA ASP A 353 11.68 11.05 -12.23
C ASP A 353 11.76 10.09 -13.41
N LEU A 354 11.81 8.80 -13.12
CA LEU A 354 11.79 7.75 -14.13
C LEU A 354 10.38 7.16 -14.29
N SER A 355 9.45 7.48 -13.38
CA SER A 355 8.06 7.05 -13.46
C SER A 355 7.30 7.83 -14.54
N GLY A 356 6.28 7.18 -15.13
CA GLY A 356 5.44 7.77 -16.18
C GLY A 356 6.01 7.73 -17.61
N HIS A 357 7.25 7.29 -17.81
CA HIS A 357 7.84 7.14 -19.15
C HIS A 357 7.42 5.83 -19.85
N GLU A 358 7.13 5.88 -21.16
CA GLU A 358 6.83 4.68 -21.96
C GLU A 358 7.99 3.67 -22.00
N VAL A 359 9.24 4.16 -21.99
CA VAL A 359 10.45 3.32 -22.01
C VAL A 359 11.45 3.72 -20.94
N VAL A 360 12.00 2.75 -20.20
CA VAL A 360 13.16 2.96 -19.32
C VAL A 360 14.36 2.17 -19.81
N VAL A 361 15.44 2.87 -20.14
CA VAL A 361 16.74 2.27 -20.51
C VAL A 361 17.63 2.26 -19.29
N ALA A 362 17.87 1.08 -18.71
CA ALA A 362 18.63 0.92 -17.48
C ALA A 362 20.03 0.33 -17.69
N LEU A 363 21.06 0.98 -17.14
CA LEU A 363 22.45 0.52 -17.23
C LEU A 363 22.96 -0.09 -15.93
N GLY A 364 23.68 -1.21 -16.06
CA GLY A 364 24.30 -1.94 -14.96
C GLY A 364 25.82 -1.84 -14.92
N ARG A 365 26.44 -2.57 -13.98
CA ARG A 365 27.91 -2.66 -13.87
C ARG A 365 28.61 -3.20 -15.12
N GLY A 366 27.87 -3.77 -16.07
CA GLY A 366 28.39 -4.13 -17.38
C GLY A 366 29.10 -2.98 -18.12
N ILE A 367 28.79 -1.71 -17.80
CA ILE A 367 29.50 -0.55 -18.37
C ILE A 367 30.95 -0.42 -17.90
N GLY A 368 31.39 -1.22 -16.92
CA GLY A 368 32.68 -1.05 -16.25
C GLY A 368 33.93 -1.12 -17.14
N ARG A 369 33.82 -1.59 -18.39
CA ARG A 369 34.91 -1.55 -19.38
C ARG A 369 35.23 -0.13 -19.83
N ASP A 370 34.19 0.66 -20.08
CA ASP A 370 34.29 2.07 -20.44
C ASP A 370 33.03 2.78 -19.90
N PRO A 371 33.05 3.24 -18.64
CA PRO A 371 31.86 3.80 -17.99
C PRO A 371 31.31 5.02 -18.71
N THR A 372 32.18 5.90 -19.22
CA THR A 372 31.75 7.09 -19.98
C THR A 372 31.02 6.67 -21.24
N GLN A 373 31.62 5.80 -22.06
CA GLN A 373 30.99 5.32 -23.29
C GLN A 373 29.70 4.54 -22.99
N GLY A 374 29.64 3.80 -21.89
CA GLY A 374 28.44 3.07 -21.49
C GLY A 374 27.25 4.00 -21.26
N ILE A 375 27.46 5.13 -20.57
CA ILE A 375 26.42 6.15 -20.38
C ILE A 375 26.06 6.81 -21.72
N GLU A 376 27.04 7.15 -22.56
CA GLU A 376 26.78 7.73 -23.89
C GLU A 376 25.90 6.83 -24.76
N LEU A 377 26.12 5.52 -24.74
CA LEU A 377 25.31 4.56 -25.48
C LEU A 377 23.88 4.43 -24.94
N GLY A 378 23.71 4.47 -23.61
CA GLY A 378 22.37 4.50 -23.01
C GLY A 378 21.61 5.77 -23.39
N LEU A 379 22.28 6.93 -23.35
CA LEU A 379 21.68 8.20 -23.75
C LEU A 379 21.31 8.23 -25.23
N ALA A 380 22.18 7.71 -26.11
CA ALA A 380 21.88 7.61 -27.54
C ALA A 380 20.63 6.75 -27.81
N LEU A 381 20.45 5.66 -27.06
CA LEU A 381 19.25 4.83 -27.18
C LEU A 381 18.00 5.55 -26.65
N VAL A 382 18.12 6.28 -25.54
CA VAL A 382 17.03 7.13 -25.02
C VAL A 382 16.63 8.20 -26.04
N ASP A 383 17.60 8.88 -26.66
CA ASP A 383 17.37 9.93 -27.66
C ASP A 383 16.71 9.40 -28.96
N ALA A 384 16.81 8.09 -29.22
CA ALA A 384 16.19 7.44 -30.38
C ALA A 384 14.72 7.01 -30.15
N LEU A 385 14.20 7.20 -28.94
CA LEU A 385 12.84 6.85 -28.53
C LEU A 385 12.04 8.12 -28.20
N ASP A 386 10.72 8.09 -28.42
CA ASP A 386 9.87 9.28 -28.26
C ASP A 386 9.70 9.69 -26.79
N ASP A 387 9.39 8.72 -25.92
CA ASP A 387 9.24 8.94 -24.47
C ASP A 387 10.05 7.91 -23.68
N ALA A 388 11.30 8.29 -23.35
CA ALA A 388 12.23 7.41 -22.67
C ALA A 388 13.08 8.11 -21.62
N ALA A 389 13.47 7.35 -20.58
CA ALA A 389 14.38 7.83 -19.54
C ALA A 389 15.54 6.86 -19.27
N LEU A 390 16.68 7.43 -18.87
CA LEU A 390 17.88 6.67 -18.48
C LEU A 390 17.85 6.32 -16.98
N GLY A 391 17.79 5.03 -16.67
CA GLY A 391 17.94 4.49 -15.33
C GLY A 391 19.31 3.86 -15.06
N LEU A 392 19.66 3.67 -13.80
CA LEU A 392 20.91 3.05 -13.36
C LEU A 392 20.64 2.00 -12.29
N SER A 393 21.36 0.87 -12.34
CA SER A 393 21.41 -0.01 -11.18
C SER A 393 22.25 0.62 -10.07
N ARG A 394 21.96 0.28 -8.80
CA ARG A 394 22.82 0.62 -7.65
C ARG A 394 24.29 0.26 -7.86
N GLY A 395 24.56 -0.78 -8.64
CA GLY A 395 25.92 -1.20 -8.95
C GLY A 395 26.72 -0.14 -9.71
N VAL A 396 26.09 0.73 -10.49
CA VAL A 396 26.74 1.85 -11.18
C VAL A 396 26.99 3.00 -10.20
N ILE A 397 25.99 3.37 -9.40
CA ILE A 397 26.07 4.44 -8.39
C ILE A 397 27.17 4.16 -7.36
N THR A 398 27.24 2.91 -6.88
CA THR A 398 28.21 2.51 -5.84
C THR A 398 29.59 2.16 -6.40
N ALA A 399 29.72 2.00 -7.72
CA ALA A 399 31.01 1.76 -8.32
C ALA A 399 31.83 3.05 -8.31
N SER A 400 33.07 2.97 -7.83
CA SER A 400 34.04 4.07 -7.89
C SER A 400 34.60 4.25 -9.31
N TYR A 401 33.72 4.43 -10.30
CA TYR A 401 34.09 4.78 -11.65
C TYR A 401 34.47 6.27 -11.73
N ASN A 402 35.36 6.61 -12.66
CA ASN A 402 35.61 8.00 -13.03
C ASN A 402 34.89 8.24 -14.36
N PHE A 403 33.94 9.16 -14.36
CA PHE A 403 33.21 9.57 -15.55
C PHE A 403 33.85 10.85 -16.12
N GLU A 404 33.77 11.04 -17.43
CA GLU A 404 34.07 12.34 -18.02
C GLU A 404 32.95 13.33 -17.69
N GLY A 405 33.29 14.61 -17.49
CA GLY A 405 32.37 15.59 -16.90
C GLY A 405 31.08 15.85 -17.68
N HIS A 406 31.00 15.50 -18.98
CA HIS A 406 29.78 15.66 -19.76
C HIS A 406 28.72 14.59 -19.48
N VAL A 407 29.13 13.41 -18.96
CA VAL A 407 28.18 12.36 -18.55
C VAL A 407 27.98 12.25 -17.05
N GLU A 408 28.84 12.90 -16.24
CA GLU A 408 28.80 12.85 -14.78
C GLU A 408 27.43 13.25 -14.20
N GLN A 409 26.76 14.22 -14.82
CA GLN A 409 25.41 14.67 -14.46
C GLN A 409 24.31 13.58 -14.62
N TYR A 410 24.56 12.53 -15.39
CA TYR A 410 23.63 11.40 -15.58
C TYR A 410 23.93 10.24 -14.63
N VAL A 411 24.92 10.38 -13.75
CA VAL A 411 25.27 9.36 -12.74
C VAL A 411 24.89 9.87 -11.36
N ALA A 412 23.58 10.08 -11.19
CA ALA A 412 22.98 10.63 -9.98
C ALA A 412 22.18 9.55 -9.24
N GLU A 413 22.11 9.62 -7.92
CA GLU A 413 21.43 8.62 -7.07
C GLU A 413 19.93 8.54 -7.40
N GLU A 414 19.36 9.64 -7.87
CA GLU A 414 17.99 9.76 -8.34
C GLU A 414 17.69 8.80 -9.50
N ARG A 415 18.65 8.50 -10.37
CA ARG A 415 18.45 7.53 -11.47
C ARG A 415 18.50 6.07 -11.02
N GLN A 416 18.73 5.81 -9.73
CA GLN A 416 18.84 4.45 -9.23
C GLN A 416 17.48 3.74 -9.29
N ILE A 417 17.45 2.55 -9.89
CA ILE A 417 16.28 1.67 -9.90
C ILE A 417 16.52 0.50 -8.92
N GLY A 418 15.48 0.17 -8.14
CA GLY A 418 15.47 -0.98 -7.21
C GLY A 418 14.87 -0.65 -5.84
N GLU A 419 14.91 -1.60 -4.91
CA GLU A 419 14.37 -1.53 -3.53
C GLU A 419 14.77 -0.26 -2.75
N SER A 420 15.95 0.29 -3.03
CA SER A 420 16.49 1.49 -2.37
C SER A 420 16.58 2.70 -3.31
N GLY A 421 15.97 2.61 -4.50
CA GLY A 421 15.87 3.68 -5.50
C GLY A 421 14.42 3.86 -5.93
N GLN A 422 14.21 4.26 -7.19
CA GLN A 422 12.90 4.36 -7.80
C GLN A 422 12.36 2.98 -8.21
N VAL A 423 11.04 2.85 -8.13
CA VAL A 423 10.26 1.76 -8.72
C VAL A 423 9.60 2.33 -9.98
N VAL A 424 9.74 1.63 -11.10
CA VAL A 424 9.22 2.05 -12.41
C VAL A 424 8.44 0.91 -13.05
N GLU A 425 7.37 1.26 -13.76
CA GLU A 425 6.44 0.32 -14.37
C GLU A 425 6.18 0.68 -15.85
N PRO A 426 7.23 0.85 -16.68
CA PRO A 426 7.06 1.24 -18.07
C PRO A 426 6.48 0.08 -18.91
N PRO A 427 5.77 0.40 -20.00
CA PRO A 427 5.48 -0.55 -21.07
C PRO A 427 6.71 -1.30 -21.58
N LEU A 428 7.89 -0.66 -21.63
CA LEU A 428 9.15 -1.29 -22.04
C LEU A 428 10.32 -0.95 -21.11
N TYR A 429 10.99 -1.98 -20.61
CA TYR A 429 12.20 -1.86 -19.80
C TYR A 429 13.39 -2.53 -20.49
N ILE A 430 14.45 -1.76 -20.78
CA ILE A 430 15.67 -2.26 -21.42
C ILE A 430 16.81 -2.32 -20.40
N ALA A 431 17.20 -3.52 -19.99
CA ALA A 431 18.23 -3.76 -18.98
C ALA A 431 19.58 -4.12 -19.60
N ALA A 432 20.51 -3.18 -19.73
CA ALA A 432 21.82 -3.43 -20.31
C ALA A 432 22.93 -3.56 -19.25
N GLY A 433 23.57 -4.75 -19.21
CA GLY A 433 24.68 -5.02 -18.29
C GLY A 433 24.28 -5.14 -16.82
N ILE A 434 23.01 -5.45 -16.54
CA ILE A 434 22.46 -5.66 -15.19
C ILE A 434 22.44 -7.16 -14.88
N SER A 435 22.90 -7.56 -13.68
CA SER A 435 22.97 -8.98 -13.31
C SER A 435 21.64 -9.57 -12.86
N GLY A 436 20.70 -8.74 -12.41
CA GLY A 436 19.35 -9.14 -11.99
C GLY A 436 19.19 -9.50 -10.52
N ALA A 437 19.96 -8.84 -9.64
CA ALA A 437 19.78 -9.02 -8.20
C ALA A 437 18.35 -8.67 -7.77
N ILE A 438 17.82 -9.37 -6.77
CA ILE A 438 16.44 -9.19 -6.28
C ILE A 438 16.14 -7.72 -5.95
N GLN A 439 17.10 -7.00 -5.38
CA GLN A 439 16.94 -5.59 -5.06
C GLN A 439 16.74 -4.72 -6.29
N HIS A 440 17.34 -5.07 -7.43
CA HIS A 440 17.08 -4.37 -8.70
C HIS A 440 15.71 -4.75 -9.24
N LYS A 441 15.40 -6.05 -9.21
CA LYS A 441 14.14 -6.62 -9.70
C LYS A 441 12.91 -5.92 -9.11
N VAL A 442 12.89 -5.70 -7.79
CA VAL A 442 11.79 -4.98 -7.10
C VAL A 442 11.46 -3.63 -7.73
N GLY A 443 12.44 -2.94 -8.34
CA GLY A 443 12.20 -1.64 -8.94
C GLY A 443 11.70 -1.65 -10.38
N CYS A 444 11.56 -2.82 -11.03
CA CYS A 444 11.15 -2.91 -12.43
C CYS A 444 10.33 -4.15 -12.78
N ASP A 445 9.97 -5.00 -11.81
CA ASP A 445 9.29 -6.28 -12.05
C ASP A 445 7.88 -6.12 -12.64
N GLU A 446 7.25 -4.96 -12.42
CA GLU A 446 5.91 -4.64 -12.91
C GLU A 446 5.93 -3.99 -14.31
N SER A 447 7.09 -3.94 -14.98
CA SER A 447 7.16 -3.49 -16.38
C SER A 447 6.48 -4.51 -17.31
N ASP A 448 5.72 -4.05 -18.32
CA ASP A 448 4.98 -4.94 -19.23
C ASP A 448 5.90 -5.83 -20.09
N THR A 449 7.06 -5.30 -20.50
CA THR A 449 8.05 -6.04 -21.30
C THR A 449 9.47 -5.71 -20.87
N ILE A 450 10.24 -6.73 -20.53
CA ILE A 450 11.63 -6.62 -20.08
C ILE A 450 12.58 -7.22 -21.12
N VAL A 451 13.46 -6.39 -21.68
CA VAL A 451 14.53 -6.78 -22.61
C VAL A 451 15.88 -6.67 -21.92
N ALA A 452 16.56 -7.79 -21.67
CA ALA A 452 17.87 -7.79 -21.03
C ALA A 452 19.02 -8.07 -22.02
N ILE A 453 20.11 -7.30 -21.88
CA ILE A 453 21.35 -7.46 -22.64
C ILE A 453 22.48 -7.77 -21.66
N ASN A 454 23.03 -8.98 -21.73
CA ASN A 454 24.11 -9.38 -20.83
C ASN A 454 25.11 -10.32 -21.52
N THR A 455 26.38 -10.19 -21.18
CA THR A 455 27.45 -11.09 -21.66
C THR A 455 27.47 -12.43 -20.93
N ASP A 456 26.78 -12.54 -19.80
CA ASP A 456 26.64 -13.77 -19.02
C ASP A 456 25.30 -14.42 -19.32
N ALA A 457 25.33 -15.55 -20.04
CA ALA A 457 24.14 -16.31 -20.42
C ALA A 457 23.39 -16.95 -19.24
N ASP A 458 24.00 -16.97 -18.05
CA ASP A 458 23.47 -17.51 -16.81
C ASP A 458 23.14 -16.40 -15.78
N ALA A 459 23.09 -15.13 -16.20
CA ALA A 459 22.73 -14.02 -15.31
C ALA A 459 21.29 -14.12 -14.79
N ASP A 460 21.07 -13.87 -13.49
CA ASP A 460 19.76 -13.96 -12.82
C ASP A 460 18.66 -13.14 -13.52
N ILE A 461 19.02 -12.02 -14.17
CA ILE A 461 18.07 -11.19 -14.92
C ILE A 461 17.32 -11.95 -16.01
N LYS A 462 17.96 -12.96 -16.59
CA LYS A 462 17.39 -13.79 -17.65
C LYS A 462 16.14 -14.53 -17.19
N ASP A 463 16.06 -14.90 -15.92
CA ASP A 463 14.96 -15.70 -15.38
C ASP A 463 13.62 -14.93 -15.33
N TRP A 464 13.68 -13.60 -15.42
CA TRP A 464 12.52 -12.72 -15.36
C TRP A 464 12.46 -11.69 -16.49
N SER A 465 13.26 -11.86 -17.55
CA SER A 465 13.16 -11.04 -18.77
C SER A 465 12.31 -11.74 -19.83
N ASP A 466 11.48 -11.01 -20.55
CA ASP A 466 10.73 -11.52 -21.70
C ASP A 466 11.65 -11.82 -22.89
N TYR A 467 12.66 -10.97 -23.09
CA TYR A 467 13.67 -11.12 -24.13
C TYR A 467 15.07 -11.02 -23.54
N PHE A 468 15.94 -11.95 -23.91
CA PHE A 468 17.33 -11.96 -23.48
C PHE A 468 18.30 -11.99 -24.66
N VAL A 469 19.15 -10.97 -24.76
CA VAL A 469 20.23 -10.86 -25.73
C VAL A 469 21.54 -11.20 -25.06
N HIS A 470 22.09 -12.36 -25.39
CA HIS A 470 23.44 -12.75 -24.98
C HIS A 470 24.48 -12.00 -25.83
N GLY A 471 24.99 -10.88 -25.34
CA GLY A 471 25.89 -10.01 -26.10
C GLY A 471 26.55 -8.92 -25.26
N ASP A 472 27.58 -8.29 -25.83
CA ASP A 472 28.24 -7.13 -25.22
C ASP A 472 27.38 -5.88 -25.45
N LEU A 473 26.98 -5.19 -24.37
CA LEU A 473 26.17 -3.96 -24.45
C LEU A 473 26.80 -2.90 -25.35
N PHE A 474 28.12 -2.83 -25.42
CA PHE A 474 28.83 -1.86 -26.25
C PHE A 474 28.73 -2.15 -27.76
N GLU A 475 28.33 -3.37 -28.12
CA GLU A 475 28.06 -3.77 -29.51
C GLU A 475 26.55 -3.73 -29.79
N VAL A 476 25.75 -4.23 -28.84
CA VAL A 476 24.30 -4.36 -29.00
C VAL A 476 23.58 -3.02 -28.96
N LEU A 477 23.87 -2.13 -28.00
CA LEU A 477 23.18 -0.84 -27.87
C LEU A 477 23.32 0.03 -29.14
N PRO A 478 24.52 0.21 -29.74
CA PRO A 478 24.61 0.97 -30.99
C PRO A 478 23.86 0.34 -32.15
N MET A 479 23.86 -1.00 -32.28
CA MET A 479 23.08 -1.69 -33.33
C MET A 479 21.58 -1.50 -33.14
N LEU A 480 21.10 -1.56 -31.89
CA LEU A 480 19.69 -1.32 -31.56
C LEU A 480 19.30 0.12 -31.87
N THR A 481 20.15 1.09 -31.52
CA THR A 481 19.93 2.51 -31.79
C THR A 481 19.85 2.78 -33.30
N GLU A 482 20.81 2.26 -34.08
CA GLU A 482 20.81 2.39 -35.55
C GLU A 482 19.55 1.78 -36.18
N ALA A 483 19.13 0.59 -35.73
CA ALA A 483 17.92 -0.05 -36.22
C ALA A 483 16.64 0.75 -35.94
N LEU A 484 16.56 1.43 -34.78
CA LEU A 484 15.46 2.32 -34.43
C LEU A 484 15.44 3.59 -35.29
N GLU A 485 16.60 4.22 -35.49
CA GLU A 485 16.75 5.43 -36.31
C GLU A 485 16.44 5.19 -37.80
N GLU A 486 16.84 4.02 -38.34
CA GLU A 486 16.60 3.66 -39.74
C GLU A 486 15.15 3.24 -40.01
N GLY A 487 14.39 2.87 -38.97
CA GLY A 487 13.01 2.38 -39.09
C GLY A 487 12.90 1.06 -39.87
N GLU A 488 14.02 0.36 -40.11
CA GLU A 488 14.08 -0.88 -40.88
C GLU A 488 13.98 -2.09 -39.95
N LEU A 489 12.78 -2.43 -39.51
CA LEU A 489 12.49 -3.81 -39.09
C LEU A 489 12.26 -4.66 -40.34
N ASP A 490 13.33 -5.19 -40.94
CA ASP A 490 13.18 -6.27 -41.92
C ASP A 490 12.82 -7.57 -41.18
N VAL A 491 11.52 -7.76 -40.97
CA VAL A 491 10.94 -8.95 -40.33
C VAL A 491 11.37 -10.26 -41.03
N ALA A 492 11.86 -10.19 -42.28
CA ALA A 492 12.40 -11.35 -42.99
C ALA A 492 13.79 -11.79 -42.48
N ALA A 493 14.61 -10.90 -41.91
CA ALA A 493 15.93 -11.25 -41.37
C ALA A 493 15.84 -12.02 -40.04
N LEU A 494 14.79 -11.78 -39.25
CA LEU A 494 14.53 -12.48 -37.98
C LEU A 494 14.09 -13.94 -38.16
N ALA A 495 13.57 -14.31 -39.33
CA ALA A 495 13.12 -15.67 -39.61
C ALA A 495 14.26 -16.65 -39.94
N ASP A 496 15.46 -16.16 -40.26
CA ASP A 496 16.62 -16.99 -40.66
C ASP A 496 17.52 -17.38 -39.48
N GLY A 497 17.22 -16.91 -38.26
CA GLY A 497 17.91 -17.26 -37.01
C GLY A 497 17.47 -18.59 -36.38
N GLY A 498 16.75 -19.43 -37.13
CA GLY A 498 16.39 -20.78 -36.72
C GLY A 498 17.64 -21.66 -36.67
N ILE A 499 18.06 -22.00 -35.44
CA ILE A 499 19.01 -23.05 -35.04
C ILE A 499 19.14 -24.15 -36.11
N ASP A 500 20.24 -24.12 -36.88
CA ASP A 500 20.76 -25.30 -37.56
C ASP A 500 21.53 -26.12 -36.51
N ASP A 501 20.90 -27.21 -36.05
CA ASP A 501 21.55 -28.28 -35.31
C ASP A 501 22.56 -29.01 -36.22
N GLU A 502 23.87 -28.76 -36.03
CA GLU A 502 24.96 -29.74 -36.26
C GLU A 502 26.10 -29.60 -35.24
#